data_AF-A0A943M3H1-F1
#
_entry.id   AF-A0A943M3H1-F1
#
_cell.length_a   1.000
_cell.length_b   1.000
_cell.length_c   1.000
_cell.angle_alpha   90.00
_cell.angle_beta   90.00
_cell.angle_gamma   90.00
#
_symmetry.space_group_name_H-M   'P 1'
#
loop_
_entity.id
_entity.type
_entity.pdbx_description
1 polymer ?
#
loop_
_entity_poly.entity_id
_entity_poly.type
_entity_poly.pdbx_seq_one_letter_code
_entity_poly.pdbx_strand_id
1 'polypeptide(L)'
;MVLVMFGLMKALREDDRSVRLRERSLRNTITGAGAELVNPSWRDRLARTFEQVSPIQAKRYLDRVAEPALRLIAKELAAQGYQAEVIRGGDEPVEDLDESIFIHDRLKFVAGVGQEQFVYRILAVDAPTTVYGGQMSSASHMSTRLEVHLPQGEQDYDVMGYSTEALIHDVLDQFEVHQDYWRVQELDETARQTRQDH
;
A
#
# COMPACT_ATOMS: atom_id res chain seq x y z
N MET A 1 -16.51 -12.62 30.20
CA MET A 1 -16.20 -13.69 29.22
C MET A 1 -16.50 -13.33 27.76
N VAL A 2 -17.28 -12.26 27.47
CA VAL A 2 -17.53 -11.80 26.08
C VAL A 2 -16.40 -10.91 25.54
N LEU A 3 -15.75 -10.12 26.40
CA LEU A 3 -14.64 -9.23 26.00
C LEU A 3 -13.42 -9.98 25.46
N VAL A 4 -13.10 -11.15 26.03
CA VAL A 4 -12.02 -12.02 25.55
C VAL A 4 -12.38 -12.61 24.17
N MET A 5 -13.65 -12.92 23.94
CA MET A 5 -14.12 -13.48 22.68
C MET A 5 -14.15 -12.41 21.57
N PHE A 6 -14.48 -11.16 21.90
CA PHE A 6 -14.38 -10.02 20.98
C PHE A 6 -12.93 -9.69 20.63
N GLY A 7 -12.03 -9.71 21.63
CA GLY A 7 -10.59 -9.54 21.41
C GLY A 7 -10.00 -10.64 20.53
N LEU A 8 -10.41 -11.90 20.74
CA LEU A 8 -9.93 -13.03 19.94
C LEU A 8 -10.50 -13.01 18.51
N MET A 9 -11.74 -12.56 18.31
CA MET A 9 -12.31 -12.38 16.96
C MET A 9 -11.64 -11.25 16.19
N LYS A 10 -11.25 -10.17 16.89
CA LYS A 10 -10.45 -9.09 16.30
C LYS A 10 -9.06 -9.61 15.90
N ALA A 11 -8.39 -10.33 16.80
CA ALA A 11 -7.08 -10.93 16.54
C ALA A 11 -7.11 -11.96 15.39
N LEU A 12 -8.15 -12.80 15.29
CA LEU A 12 -8.31 -13.76 14.20
C LEU A 12 -8.66 -13.09 12.85
N ARG A 13 -9.34 -11.94 12.87
CA ARG A 13 -9.56 -11.13 11.67
C ARG A 13 -8.28 -10.44 11.21
N GLU A 14 -7.46 -9.94 12.14
CA GLU A 14 -6.12 -9.41 11.85
C GLU A 14 -5.20 -10.51 11.27
N ASP A 15 -5.27 -11.74 11.78
CA ASP A 15 -4.42 -12.84 11.31
C ASP A 15 -4.79 -13.31 9.89
N ASP A 16 -6.07 -13.49 9.60
CA ASP A 16 -6.56 -13.88 8.26
C ASP A 16 -6.35 -12.77 7.20
N ARG A 17 -6.36 -11.49 7.62
CA ARG A 17 -5.97 -10.36 6.77
C ARG A 17 -4.47 -10.36 6.47
N SER A 18 -3.63 -10.63 7.47
CA SER A 18 -2.17 -10.73 7.30
C SER A 18 -1.76 -11.85 6.33
N VAL A 19 -2.48 -12.97 6.31
CA VAL A 19 -2.26 -14.07 5.37
C VAL A 19 -2.57 -13.64 3.94
N ARG A 20 -3.70 -12.95 3.69
CA ARG A 20 -4.05 -12.45 2.36
C ARG A 20 -3.09 -11.39 1.84
N LEU A 21 -2.57 -10.52 2.73
CA LEU A 21 -1.54 -9.54 2.40
C LEU A 21 -0.23 -10.21 1.98
N ARG A 22 0.18 -11.27 2.71
CA ARG A 22 1.34 -12.11 2.32
C ARG A 22 1.12 -12.77 0.98
N GLU A 23 -0.07 -13.33 0.70
CA GLU A 23 -0.36 -13.96 -0.59
C GLU A 23 -0.34 -12.98 -1.77
N ARG A 24 -0.83 -11.74 -1.58
CA ARG A 24 -0.79 -10.68 -2.61
C ARG A 24 0.63 -10.19 -2.89
N SER A 25 1.40 -9.90 -1.84
CA SER A 25 2.82 -9.52 -1.97
C SER A 25 3.64 -10.59 -2.69
N LEU A 26 3.42 -11.87 -2.35
CA LEU A 26 4.08 -13.00 -3.02
C LEU A 26 3.70 -13.10 -4.50
N ARG A 27 2.43 -12.86 -4.86
CA ARG A 27 1.97 -12.93 -6.25
C ARG A 27 2.54 -11.78 -7.09
N ASN A 28 2.54 -10.55 -6.60
CA ASN A 28 3.08 -9.41 -7.35
C ASN A 28 4.60 -9.43 -7.48
N THR A 29 5.32 -9.93 -6.48
CA THR A 29 6.79 -10.13 -6.56
C THR A 29 7.17 -11.18 -7.62
N ILE A 30 6.32 -12.18 -7.84
CA ILE A 30 6.54 -13.23 -8.86
C ILE A 30 6.16 -12.74 -10.26
N THR A 31 5.20 -11.82 -10.37
CA THR A 31 4.64 -11.39 -11.68
C THR A 31 5.33 -10.13 -12.24
N GLY A 32 6.02 -9.34 -11.40
CA GLY A 32 6.77 -8.14 -11.83
C GLY A 32 8.18 -8.41 -12.40
N ALA A 33 8.66 -9.66 -12.37
CA ALA A 33 9.86 -10.04 -13.10
C ALA A 33 9.49 -10.36 -14.55
N GLY A 34 9.42 -9.32 -15.38
CA GLY A 34 9.27 -9.49 -16.83
C GLY A 34 10.34 -10.46 -17.37
N ALA A 35 9.86 -11.61 -17.86
CA ALA A 35 10.45 -12.40 -18.95
C ALA A 35 11.98 -12.49 -19.02
N GLU A 36 12.62 -13.10 -18.04
CA GLU A 36 13.79 -13.93 -18.31
C GLU A 36 13.78 -15.16 -17.39
N LEU A 37 13.92 -16.32 -18.01
CA LEU A 37 13.89 -17.65 -17.41
C LEU A 37 15.02 -17.83 -16.39
N VAL A 38 14.84 -17.38 -15.15
CA VAL A 38 15.63 -17.87 -14.03
C VAL A 38 14.66 -18.08 -12.87
N ASN A 39 14.32 -19.34 -12.58
CA ASN A 39 13.73 -19.70 -11.30
C ASN A 39 14.59 -19.05 -10.20
N PRO A 40 14.12 -17.99 -9.50
CA PRO A 40 14.93 -17.37 -8.47
C PRO A 40 15.20 -18.46 -7.44
N SER A 41 16.48 -18.73 -7.18
CA SER A 41 16.82 -19.82 -6.27
C SER A 41 16.22 -19.50 -4.90
N TRP A 42 15.84 -20.52 -4.14
CA TRP A 42 15.36 -20.28 -2.76
C TRP A 42 16.39 -19.51 -1.92
N ARG A 43 17.67 -19.50 -2.34
CA ARG A 43 18.75 -18.69 -1.78
C ARG A 43 18.64 -17.21 -2.14
N ASP A 44 18.29 -16.87 -3.38
CA ASP A 44 18.02 -15.48 -3.79
C ASP A 44 16.75 -14.93 -3.11
N ARG A 45 15.79 -15.80 -2.84
CA ARG A 45 14.61 -15.46 -2.03
C ARG A 45 15.00 -15.27 -0.56
N LEU A 46 15.83 -16.14 -0.01
CA LEU A 46 16.34 -16.02 1.37
C LEU A 46 17.19 -14.77 1.56
N ALA A 47 18.04 -14.42 0.59
CA ALA A 47 18.84 -13.21 0.61
C ALA A 47 17.96 -11.94 0.65
N ARG A 48 16.91 -11.90 -0.18
CA ARG A 48 15.93 -10.79 -0.17
C ARG A 48 15.17 -10.67 1.16
N THR A 49 14.93 -11.77 1.87
CA THR A 49 14.34 -11.73 3.22
C THR A 49 15.21 -10.96 4.22
N PHE A 50 16.52 -10.93 4.01
CA PHE A 50 17.49 -10.24 4.88
C PHE A 50 18.04 -8.95 4.27
N GLU A 51 17.64 -8.60 3.05
CA GLU A 51 18.13 -7.40 2.38
C GLU A 51 17.50 -6.17 3.03
N GLN A 52 18.33 -5.37 3.69
CA GLN A 52 17.90 -4.10 4.25
C GLN A 52 17.79 -3.07 3.13
N VAL A 53 16.58 -2.57 2.90
CA VAL A 53 16.36 -1.44 2.01
C VAL A 53 16.82 -0.16 2.73
N SER A 54 17.73 0.57 2.09
CA SER A 54 18.18 1.88 2.57
C SER A 54 17.24 3.01 2.12
N PRO A 55 17.20 4.16 2.81
CA PRO A 55 16.44 5.33 2.37
C PRO A 55 16.78 5.78 0.94
N ILE A 56 18.04 5.60 0.52
CA ILE A 56 18.51 5.95 -0.82
C ILE A 56 17.92 5.00 -1.88
N GLN A 57 17.82 3.70 -1.58
CA GLN A 57 17.18 2.73 -2.47
C GLN A 57 15.67 2.98 -2.56
N ALA A 58 15.03 3.26 -1.42
CA ALA A 58 13.62 3.63 -1.35
C ALA A 58 13.31 4.86 -2.22
N LYS A 59 14.06 5.94 -2.03
CA LYS A 59 13.92 7.16 -2.85
C LYS A 59 14.15 6.88 -4.34
N ARG A 60 15.16 6.09 -4.69
CA ARG A 60 15.44 5.74 -6.08
C ARG A 60 14.29 4.96 -6.72
N TYR A 61 13.65 4.07 -5.96
CA TYR A 61 12.47 3.35 -6.43
C TYR A 61 11.30 4.32 -6.67
N LEU A 62 11.04 5.24 -5.74
CA LEU A 62 10.04 6.29 -5.93
C LEU A 62 10.31 7.11 -7.20
N ASP A 63 11.56 7.54 -7.42
CA ASP A 63 11.98 8.34 -8.57
C ASP A 63 11.82 7.62 -9.90
N ARG A 64 12.19 6.33 -9.96
CA ARG A 64 12.37 5.61 -11.23
C ARG A 64 11.21 4.70 -11.60
N VAL A 65 10.43 4.27 -10.62
CA VAL A 65 9.36 3.29 -10.82
C VAL A 65 8.04 3.89 -10.36
N ALA A 66 7.92 4.26 -9.08
CA ALA A 66 6.62 4.57 -8.51
C ALA A 66 6.00 5.86 -9.06
N GLU A 67 6.74 6.98 -9.03
CA GLU A 67 6.24 8.25 -9.54
C GLU A 67 5.92 8.21 -11.05
N PRO A 68 6.80 7.68 -11.91
CA PRO A 68 6.46 7.49 -13.32
C PRO A 68 5.20 6.62 -13.53
N ALA A 69 5.06 5.52 -12.79
CA ALA A 69 3.91 4.62 -12.88
C ALA A 69 2.59 5.34 -12.53
N LEU A 70 2.55 6.02 -11.39
CA LEU A 70 1.37 6.76 -10.94
C LEU A 70 1.02 7.89 -11.91
N ARG A 71 2.02 8.57 -12.49
CA ARG A 71 1.79 9.62 -13.48
C ARG A 71 1.21 9.08 -14.79
N LEU A 72 1.59 7.87 -15.20
CA LEU A 72 0.98 7.20 -16.36
C LEU A 72 -0.51 6.94 -16.12
N ILE A 73 -0.86 6.38 -14.95
CA ILE A 73 -2.26 6.13 -14.59
C ILE A 73 -3.04 7.43 -14.50
N ALA A 74 -2.49 8.46 -13.84
CA ALA A 74 -3.14 9.76 -13.73
C ALA A 74 -3.45 10.36 -15.10
N LYS A 75 -2.52 10.25 -16.06
CA LYS A 75 -2.72 10.71 -17.43
C LYS A 75 -3.84 9.94 -18.15
N GLU A 76 -3.87 8.62 -17.99
CA GLU A 76 -4.90 7.79 -18.63
C GLU A 76 -6.29 8.07 -18.02
N LEU A 77 -6.40 8.15 -16.70
CA LEU A 77 -7.64 8.54 -16.02
C LEU A 77 -8.11 9.93 -16.44
N ALA A 78 -7.20 10.89 -16.58
CA ALA A 78 -7.51 12.21 -17.12
C ALA A 78 -8.04 12.17 -18.56
N ALA A 79 -7.51 11.27 -19.39
CA ALA A 79 -8.03 11.05 -20.75
C ALA A 79 -9.45 10.46 -20.75
N GLN A 80 -9.81 9.70 -19.71
CA GLN A 80 -11.17 9.17 -19.48
C GLN A 80 -12.09 10.17 -18.75
N GLY A 81 -11.62 11.38 -18.45
CA GLY A 81 -12.42 12.45 -17.83
C GLY A 81 -12.37 12.51 -16.30
N TYR A 82 -11.55 11.69 -15.64
CA TYR A 82 -11.34 11.77 -14.19
C TYR A 82 -10.30 12.84 -13.85
N GLN A 83 -10.53 13.59 -12.77
CA GLN A 83 -9.46 14.42 -12.21
C GLN A 83 -8.49 13.52 -11.44
N ALA A 84 -7.24 13.43 -11.91
CA ALA A 84 -6.22 12.63 -11.25
C ALA A 84 -4.89 13.40 -11.15
N GLU A 85 -4.24 13.30 -10.00
CA GLU A 85 -3.01 14.04 -9.68
C GLU A 85 -2.01 13.16 -8.92
N VAL A 86 -0.72 13.39 -9.16
CA VAL A 86 0.38 12.81 -8.39
C VAL A 86 1.15 13.92 -7.70
N ILE A 87 1.19 13.87 -6.38
CA ILE A 87 1.83 14.83 -5.49
C ILE A 87 2.98 14.14 -4.78
N ARG A 88 4.16 14.75 -4.80
CA ARG A 88 5.32 14.26 -4.06
C ARG A 88 5.66 15.19 -2.92
N GLY A 89 6.01 14.62 -1.76
CA GLY A 89 6.29 15.39 -0.56
C GLY A 89 5.02 15.91 0.13
N GLY A 90 5.21 16.86 1.04
CA GLY A 90 4.17 17.43 1.89
C GLY A 90 4.30 16.98 3.34
N ASP A 91 3.75 17.79 4.25
CA ASP A 91 3.79 17.55 5.71
C ASP A 91 2.41 17.20 6.27
N GLU A 92 1.49 16.75 5.40
CA GLU A 92 0.17 16.30 5.82
C GLU A 92 0.31 15.14 6.83
N PRO A 93 -0.39 15.20 7.98
CA PRO A 93 -0.43 14.06 8.88
C PRO A 93 -1.05 12.87 8.15
N VAL A 94 -0.44 11.70 8.33
CA VAL A 94 -0.99 10.44 7.87
C VAL A 94 -1.80 9.89 9.04
N GLU A 95 -3.09 9.67 8.82
CA GLU A 95 -3.97 9.06 9.83
C GLU A 95 -3.44 7.66 10.20
N ASP A 96 -3.58 7.27 11.46
CA ASP A 96 -3.14 5.96 11.98
C ASP A 96 -1.63 5.65 11.92
N LEU A 97 -0.78 6.60 11.49
CA LEU A 97 0.68 6.48 11.60
C LEU A 97 1.17 7.08 12.94
N ASP A 98 1.94 6.31 13.69
CA ASP A 98 2.57 6.79 14.94
C ASP A 98 3.50 7.98 14.64
N GLU A 99 3.32 9.09 15.35
CA GLU A 99 4.11 10.32 15.20
C GLU A 99 5.62 10.09 15.40
N SER A 100 6.00 9.01 16.07
CA SER A 100 7.40 8.61 16.26
C SER A 100 8.06 8.00 15.00
N ILE A 101 7.28 7.64 13.98
CA ILE A 101 7.78 7.07 12.73
C ILE A 101 8.29 8.17 11.81
N PHE A 102 9.57 8.08 11.44
CA PHE A 102 10.17 9.02 10.50
C PHE A 102 9.81 8.65 9.05
N ILE A 103 9.26 9.62 8.32
CA ILE A 103 8.95 9.51 6.89
C ILE A 103 10.08 10.18 6.10
N HIS A 104 10.82 9.39 5.33
CA HIS A 104 11.93 9.87 4.48
C HIS A 104 11.45 10.55 3.20
N ASP A 105 10.38 10.03 2.61
CA ASP A 105 9.78 10.54 1.38
C ASP A 105 8.35 10.03 1.27
N ARG A 106 7.52 10.72 0.50
CA ARG A 106 6.13 10.33 0.29
C ARG A 106 5.65 10.67 -1.10
N LEU A 107 4.80 9.81 -1.62
CA LEU A 107 4.17 9.96 -2.92
C LEU A 107 2.68 9.72 -2.75
N LYS A 108 1.85 10.64 -3.21
CA LYS A 108 0.40 10.61 -3.09
C LYS A 108 -0.22 10.68 -4.48
N PHE A 109 -1.00 9.67 -4.83
CA PHE A 109 -1.88 9.68 -5.99
C PHE A 109 -3.31 9.95 -5.54
N VAL A 110 -3.98 10.82 -6.27
CA VAL A 110 -5.36 11.22 -6.02
C VAL A 110 -6.15 11.05 -7.29
N ALA A 111 -7.36 10.48 -7.20
CA ALA A 111 -8.31 10.44 -8.30
C ALA A 111 -9.74 10.77 -7.83
N GLY A 112 -10.48 11.54 -8.62
CA GLY A 112 -11.84 11.98 -8.29
C GLY A 112 -11.87 13.32 -7.54
N VAL A 113 -13.07 13.71 -7.08
CA VAL A 113 -13.34 14.99 -6.42
C VAL A 113 -14.33 14.81 -5.28
N GLY A 114 -14.21 15.65 -4.25
CA GLY A 114 -15.15 15.66 -3.13
C GLY A 114 -15.00 14.44 -2.21
N GLN A 115 -16.12 13.91 -1.72
CA GLN A 115 -16.11 12.81 -0.75
C GLN A 115 -15.73 11.46 -1.37
N GLU A 116 -15.92 11.30 -2.68
CA GLU A 116 -15.58 10.09 -3.44
C GLU A 116 -14.12 10.04 -3.89
N GLN A 117 -13.29 10.98 -3.43
CA GLN A 117 -11.89 11.06 -3.78
C GLN A 117 -11.15 9.78 -3.33
N PHE A 118 -10.51 9.12 -4.28
CA PHE A 118 -9.58 8.03 -4.04
C PHE A 118 -8.19 8.59 -3.75
N VAL A 119 -7.54 8.08 -2.70
CA VAL A 119 -6.17 8.48 -2.36
C VAL A 119 -5.31 7.24 -2.13
N TYR A 120 -4.21 7.14 -2.86
CA TYR A 120 -3.21 6.09 -2.74
C TYR A 120 -1.88 6.73 -2.34
N ARG A 121 -1.39 6.45 -1.13
CA ARG A 121 -0.11 6.99 -0.64
C ARG A 121 0.94 5.90 -0.60
N ILE A 122 2.16 6.20 -1.00
CA ILE A 122 3.36 5.39 -0.77
C ILE A 122 4.27 6.18 0.16
N LEU A 123 4.58 5.62 1.33
CA LEU A 123 5.36 6.25 2.37
C LEU A 123 6.68 5.49 2.54
N ALA A 124 7.81 6.19 2.39
CA ALA A 124 9.11 5.64 2.72
C ALA A 124 9.36 5.84 4.23
N VAL A 125 9.06 4.83 5.04
CA VAL A 125 9.11 4.90 6.51
C VAL A 125 10.20 4.03 7.10
N ASP A 126 10.70 4.42 8.28
CA ASP A 126 11.57 3.54 9.07
C ASP A 126 10.80 2.37 9.65
N ALA A 127 11.33 1.16 9.44
CA ALA A 127 10.81 -0.08 9.96
C ALA A 127 11.86 -0.79 10.83
N PRO A 128 11.46 -1.40 11.96
CA PRO A 128 12.37 -2.19 12.78
C PRO A 128 12.85 -3.42 12.00
N THR A 129 14.18 -3.59 11.85
CA THR A 129 14.74 -4.83 11.28
C THR A 129 14.65 -5.96 12.30
N THR A 130 14.03 -7.08 11.93
CA THR A 130 14.08 -8.31 12.74
C THR A 130 15.47 -8.94 12.64
N VAL A 131 16.33 -8.74 13.64
CA VAL A 131 17.64 -9.40 13.71
C VAL A 131 17.48 -10.83 14.24
N TYR A 132 17.53 -11.82 13.36
CA TYR A 132 17.64 -13.24 13.76
C TYR A 132 19.11 -13.63 13.94
N GLY A 133 19.58 -13.67 15.19
CA GLY A 133 20.88 -14.25 15.55
C GLY A 133 21.70 -13.43 16.54
N GLY A 134 21.63 -13.82 17.82
CA GLY A 134 22.78 -13.98 18.72
C GLY A 134 23.76 -12.84 19.08
N GLN A 135 23.72 -11.67 18.46
CA GLN A 135 24.54 -10.53 18.90
C GLN A 135 23.72 -9.24 18.86
N MET A 136 23.25 -8.83 20.05
CA MET A 136 22.80 -7.46 20.30
C MET A 136 24.01 -6.53 20.20
N SER A 137 24.27 -6.05 18.98
CA SER A 137 24.96 -4.78 18.78
C SER A 137 23.88 -3.70 18.86
N SER A 138 23.93 -2.85 19.88
CA SER A 138 22.98 -1.75 20.14
C SER A 138 23.10 -0.58 19.13
N ALA A 139 23.16 -0.87 17.83
CA ALA A 139 22.91 0.10 16.78
C ALA A 139 21.54 -0.23 16.21
N SER A 140 20.57 0.68 16.34
CA SER A 140 19.24 0.55 15.77
C SER A 140 19.35 0.33 14.26
N HIS A 141 19.34 -0.93 13.83
CA HIS A 141 19.33 -1.30 12.41
C HIS A 141 17.92 -1.04 11.90
N MET A 142 17.61 0.22 11.57
CA MET A 142 16.35 0.58 10.91
C MET A 142 16.50 0.34 9.41
N SER A 143 15.55 -0.37 8.82
CA SER A 143 15.42 -0.48 7.37
C SER A 143 14.31 0.46 6.91
N THR A 144 14.31 0.86 5.64
CA THR A 144 13.23 1.67 5.07
C THR A 144 12.26 0.76 4.31
N ARG A 145 10.95 0.91 4.54
CA ARG A 145 9.90 0.23 3.76
C ARG A 145 9.11 1.25 2.94
N LEU A 146 8.59 0.83 1.78
CA LEU A 146 7.63 1.64 1.03
C LEU A 146 6.23 1.12 1.29
N GLU A 147 5.61 1.64 2.33
CA GLU A 147 4.30 1.19 2.76
C GLU A 147 3.23 1.97 2.00
N VAL A 148 2.29 1.24 1.41
CA VAL A 148 1.09 1.84 0.85
C VAL A 148 0.14 2.18 1.98
N HIS A 149 -0.51 3.33 1.91
CA HIS A 149 -1.50 3.76 2.88
C HIS A 149 -2.74 4.32 2.19
N LEU A 150 -3.90 3.76 2.52
CA LEU A 150 -5.20 4.04 1.90
C LEU A 150 -6.17 4.60 2.95
N PRO A 151 -6.88 5.71 2.71
CA PRO A 151 -7.80 6.29 3.70
C PRO A 151 -8.94 5.34 4.13
N GLN A 152 -9.40 4.46 3.24
CA GLN A 152 -10.48 3.51 3.54
C GLN A 152 -9.99 2.20 4.19
N GLY A 153 -8.71 2.03 4.51
CA GLY A 153 -8.26 0.78 5.10
C GLY A 153 -6.85 0.71 5.69
N GLU A 154 -6.74 -0.14 6.71
CA GLU A 154 -5.51 -0.60 7.38
C GLU A 154 -4.73 -1.55 6.44
N GLN A 155 -4.17 -1.02 5.36
CA GLN A 155 -3.37 -1.80 4.41
C GLN A 155 -1.96 -1.24 4.29
N ASP A 156 -1.16 -1.40 5.33
CA ASP A 156 0.27 -1.12 5.30
C ASP A 156 1.00 -2.33 4.67
N TYR A 157 1.22 -2.30 3.35
CA TYR A 157 2.03 -3.31 2.65
C TYR A 157 3.17 -2.67 1.88
N ASP A 158 4.30 -3.39 1.84
CA ASP A 158 5.51 -2.95 1.17
C ASP A 158 5.42 -3.22 -0.35
N VAL A 159 5.56 -2.16 -1.15
CA VAL A 159 5.61 -2.21 -2.62
C VAL A 159 7.04 -2.17 -3.16
N MET A 160 8.05 -2.19 -2.30
CA MET A 160 9.45 -2.28 -2.75
C MET A 160 9.66 -3.48 -3.67
N GLY A 161 10.21 -3.19 -4.85
CA GLY A 161 10.54 -4.21 -5.85
C GLY A 161 9.40 -4.57 -6.80
N TYR A 162 8.22 -3.94 -6.70
CA TYR A 162 7.21 -4.06 -7.75
C TYR A 162 7.76 -3.48 -9.07
N SER A 163 7.38 -4.07 -10.20
CA SER A 163 7.61 -3.40 -11.49
C SER A 163 6.63 -2.26 -11.68
N THR A 164 6.89 -1.40 -12.67
CA THR A 164 5.96 -0.36 -13.10
C THR A 164 4.57 -0.94 -13.36
N GLU A 165 4.47 -2.02 -14.12
CA GLU A 165 3.21 -2.69 -14.44
C GLU A 165 2.55 -3.29 -13.19
N ALA A 166 3.31 -3.94 -12.30
CA ALA A 166 2.75 -4.51 -11.08
C ALA A 166 2.15 -3.43 -10.16
N LEU A 167 2.83 -2.29 -10.04
CA LEU A 167 2.31 -1.15 -9.29
C LEU A 167 1.09 -0.52 -9.95
N ILE A 168 1.04 -0.46 -11.29
CA ILE A 168 -0.13 0.03 -12.01
C ILE A 168 -1.35 -0.85 -11.74
N HIS A 169 -1.21 -2.16 -11.86
CA HIS A 169 -2.32 -3.09 -11.57
C HIS A 169 -2.78 -2.96 -10.13
N ASP A 170 -1.85 -2.88 -9.17
CA ASP A 170 -2.19 -2.72 -7.76
C ASP A 170 -3.01 -1.45 -7.49
N VAL A 171 -2.60 -0.30 -8.05
CA VAL A 171 -3.33 0.96 -7.90
C VAL A 171 -4.72 0.88 -8.54
N LEU A 172 -4.84 0.24 -9.70
CA LEU A 172 -6.13 0.04 -10.37
C LEU A 172 -7.06 -0.88 -9.58
N ASP A 173 -6.55 -2.00 -9.07
CA ASP A 173 -7.32 -2.92 -8.22
C ASP A 173 -7.90 -2.18 -6.99
N GLN A 174 -7.08 -1.33 -6.35
CA GLN A 174 -7.53 -0.53 -5.21
C GLN A 174 -8.53 0.57 -5.62
N PHE A 175 -8.34 1.18 -6.80
CA PHE A 175 -9.28 2.15 -7.33
C PHE A 175 -10.64 1.51 -7.65
N GLU A 176 -10.66 0.32 -8.23
CA GLU A 176 -11.90 -0.44 -8.51
C GLU A 176 -12.65 -0.77 -7.22
N VAL A 177 -11.94 -1.29 -6.20
CA VAL A 177 -12.53 -1.57 -4.89
C VAL A 177 -13.14 -0.31 -4.26
N HIS A 178 -12.45 0.83 -4.38
CA HIS A 178 -12.95 2.11 -3.89
C HIS A 178 -14.21 2.57 -4.65
N GLN A 179 -14.22 2.48 -5.97
CA GLN A 179 -15.40 2.84 -6.78
C GLN A 179 -16.61 1.95 -6.46
N ASP A 180 -16.39 0.65 -6.26
CA ASP A 180 -17.45 -0.28 -5.88
C ASP A 180 -18.03 0.03 -4.49
N TYR A 181 -17.19 0.45 -3.54
CA TYR A 181 -17.64 0.89 -2.22
C TYR A 181 -18.62 2.07 -2.31
N TRP A 182 -18.28 3.12 -3.06
CA TRP A 182 -19.14 4.29 -3.24
C TRP A 182 -20.43 3.97 -3.99
N ARG A 183 -20.35 3.11 -5.02
CA ARG A 183 -21.54 2.65 -5.75
C ARG A 183 -22.55 1.97 -4.84
N VAL A 184 -22.10 1.15 -3.89
CA VAL A 184 -22.99 0.51 -2.92
C VAL A 184 -23.61 1.53 -1.96
N GLN A 185 -22.86 2.54 -1.52
CA GLN A 185 -23.39 3.59 -0.64
C GLN A 185 -24.48 4.44 -1.31
N GLU A 186 -24.28 4.83 -2.57
CA GLU A 186 -25.25 5.63 -3.32
C GLU A 186 -26.59 4.87 -3.48
N LEU A 187 -26.54 3.57 -3.76
CA LEU A 187 -27.72 2.71 -3.87
C LEU A 187 -28.49 2.62 -2.54
N ASP A 188 -27.77 2.49 -1.42
CA ASP A 188 -28.36 2.42 -0.10
C ASP A 188 -29.03 3.75 0.31
N GLU A 189 -28.43 4.89 -0.03
CA GLU A 189 -29.01 6.21 0.23
C GLU A 189 -30.28 6.44 -0.60
N THR A 190 -30.26 6.07 -1.88
CA THR A 190 -31.41 6.18 -2.78
C THR A 190 -32.58 5.31 -2.29
N ALA A 191 -32.29 4.09 -1.80
CA ALA A 191 -33.31 3.20 -1.25
C ALA A 191 -33.91 3.71 0.07
N ARG A 192 -33.12 4.41 0.90
CA ARG A 192 -33.61 5.05 2.14
C ARG A 192 -34.52 6.24 1.85
N GLN A 193 -34.15 7.10 0.88
CA GLN A 193 -34.98 8.24 0.48
C GLN A 193 -36.34 7.77 -0.06
N THR A 194 -36.36 6.76 -0.93
CA THR A 194 -37.60 6.18 -1.48
C THR A 194 -38.53 5.59 -0.41
N ARG A 195 -38.00 5.12 0.72
CA ARG A 195 -38.81 4.64 1.87
C ARG A 195 -39.30 5.73 2.80
N GLN A 196 -38.67 6.91 2.81
CA GLN A 196 -39.12 8.04 3.63
C GLN A 196 -40.22 8.85 2.94
N ASP A 197 -40.28 8.79 1.61
CA ASP A 197 -41.28 9.47 0.80
C ASP A 197 -42.60 8.67 0.62
N HIS A 198 -42.71 7.48 1.21
CA HIS A 198 -43.91 6.62 1.24
C HIS A 198 -44.38 6.36 2.67
#